data_AF-A0A660YFV8-F1
#
_entry.id   AF-A0A660YFV8-F1
#
_cell.length_a   1.000
_cell.length_b   1.000
_cell.length_c   1.000
_cell.angle_alpha   90.00
_cell.angle_beta   90.00
_cell.angle_gamma   90.00
#
_symmetry.space_group_name_H-M   'P 1'
#
loop_
_entity.id
_entity.type
_entity.pdbx_description
1 polymer ?
#
loop_
_entity_poly.entity_id
_entity_poly.type
_entity_poly.pdbx_seq_one_letter_code
_entity_poly.pdbx_strand_id
1 'polypeptide(L)'
;GKFLARRKKFRFPPDLHMSVSFSDEKGNHDYVLDAYEEGEVKLVVENRGKGMASDLEVRLVPLSDVQHLTLPEKRTISRILPGRKETVSIPIKADGGLGTGEVRLRVEVLEPYFGADAEPMVLRFRTREYVPPKLVLYDKAVEEGWIEPRKVANISLVVQNRGGPAYGVKARLSLPANVRFLGESQEWEFGDMGPRGWKRVDFPIYISPRYRGRNLELKLFLTDGRTGKTTSLDVSFPMKQRVTTPKEIAIKPLEEGRERYAPPPEVSVDVDMEIPATGLSNPDAVAVVVGVKDYSNPSIPPVEYALRDAEVFREYLVSTFGLSPKNIIFLRNPTKAELESVFGTRESPRGRLYNYVKPGASDVFVFYSGHGAPDPETRTAYLVPYDADPNYIRINGYPLSLLYDNLSHIPARRKFVFLDACFSGTTERGMLLRDISGIMVEPVEVGRIDERTVVFTAASGDEVATWYEEKRHGLFTYFFLKGLKGEADSNGDGRLTAGELAGYLKDEVPYMARRLKGREQHPEVKGNLGMVLLERKR
;
A
#
# COMPACT_ATOMS: atom_id res chain seq x y z
N GLY A 1 -20.47 -2.56 -91.61
CA GLY A 1 -20.60 -3.23 -90.31
C GLY A 1 -19.24 -3.35 -89.65
N LYS A 2 -19.11 -2.83 -88.42
CA LYS A 2 -18.33 -3.39 -87.31
C LYS A 2 -18.60 -2.50 -86.10
N PHE A 3 -19.48 -2.99 -85.24
CA PHE A 3 -19.85 -2.41 -83.96
C PHE A 3 -18.60 -2.21 -83.09
N LEU A 4 -18.26 -0.97 -82.77
CA LEU A 4 -17.43 -0.64 -81.61
C LEU A 4 -18.27 -0.91 -80.37
N ALA A 5 -18.19 -2.15 -79.87
CA ALA A 5 -18.73 -2.50 -78.57
C ALA A 5 -17.98 -1.70 -77.50
N ARG A 6 -18.55 -0.57 -77.08
CA ARG A 6 -18.24 0.04 -75.78
C ARG A 6 -18.42 -1.05 -74.74
N ARG A 7 -17.32 -1.63 -74.25
CA ARG A 7 -17.35 -2.52 -73.07
C ARG A 7 -18.06 -1.77 -71.96
N LYS A 8 -19.30 -2.14 -71.66
CA LYS A 8 -19.99 -1.76 -70.43
C LYS A 8 -19.05 -2.15 -69.29
N LYS A 9 -18.39 -1.17 -68.66
CA LYS A 9 -17.68 -1.39 -67.39
C LYS A 9 -18.76 -1.78 -66.39
N PHE A 10 -18.96 -3.09 -66.19
CA PHE A 10 -19.70 -3.60 -65.06
C PHE A 10 -19.05 -3.02 -63.80
N ARG A 11 -19.69 -2.04 -63.16
CA ARG A 11 -19.28 -1.57 -61.85
C ARG A 11 -19.88 -2.59 -60.87
N PHE A 12 -19.10 -3.59 -60.49
CA PHE A 12 -19.49 -4.48 -59.40
C PHE A 12 -19.57 -3.66 -58.11
N PRO A 13 -20.49 -3.97 -57.18
CA PRO A 13 -20.48 -3.36 -55.86
C PRO A 13 -19.23 -3.81 -55.07
N PRO A 14 -18.73 -2.99 -54.14
CA PRO A 14 -17.78 -3.45 -53.14
C PRO A 14 -18.47 -4.40 -52.14
N ASP A 15 -17.67 -5.11 -51.35
CA ASP A 15 -18.15 -5.94 -50.24
C ASP A 15 -17.30 -5.58 -49.02
N LEU A 16 -17.87 -4.76 -48.13
CA LEU A 16 -17.13 -4.09 -47.07
C LEU A 16 -17.26 -4.84 -45.75
N HIS A 17 -16.11 -5.21 -45.18
CA HIS A 17 -16.02 -5.74 -43.82
C HIS A 17 -15.20 -4.79 -42.96
N MET A 18 -15.61 -4.59 -41.71
CA MET A 18 -14.87 -3.73 -40.79
C MET A 18 -14.47 -4.46 -39.50
N SER A 19 -13.42 -3.97 -38.86
CA SER A 19 -13.13 -4.24 -37.45
C SER A 19 -12.82 -2.94 -36.74
N VAL A 20 -13.31 -2.80 -35.51
CA VAL A 20 -13.15 -1.58 -34.70
C VAL A 20 -12.50 -1.88 -33.36
N SER A 21 -11.62 -1.00 -32.90
CA SER A 21 -11.05 -1.03 -31.56
C SER A 21 -10.89 0.37 -30.98
N PHE A 22 -10.81 0.46 -29.65
CA PHE A 22 -10.42 1.68 -28.93
C PHE A 22 -8.92 1.62 -28.61
N SER A 23 -8.26 2.77 -28.68
CA SER A 23 -6.82 2.93 -28.45
C SER A 23 -6.58 4.19 -27.63
N ASP A 24 -5.94 4.03 -26.48
CA ASP A 24 -5.50 5.12 -25.60
C ASP A 24 -3.98 5.37 -25.71
N GLU A 25 -3.44 5.26 -26.93
CA GLU A 25 -1.98 5.46 -27.17
C GLU A 25 -1.53 6.91 -27.00
N LYS A 26 -2.47 7.87 -27.07
CA LYS A 26 -2.21 9.28 -26.81
C LYS A 26 -2.39 9.65 -25.33
N GLY A 27 -2.79 8.67 -24.52
CA GLY A 27 -3.07 8.79 -23.11
C GLY A 27 -2.14 7.93 -22.24
N ASN A 28 -2.69 7.36 -21.17
CA ASN A 28 -1.96 6.61 -20.16
C ASN A 28 -1.76 5.11 -20.53
N HIS A 29 -2.34 4.66 -21.64
CA HIS A 29 -2.26 3.30 -22.20
C HIS A 29 -2.94 2.20 -21.35
N ASP A 30 -4.01 2.54 -20.61
CA ASP A 30 -4.76 1.58 -19.79
C ASP A 30 -6.07 1.07 -20.44
N TYR A 31 -6.33 1.47 -21.69
CA TYR A 31 -7.56 1.18 -22.45
C TYR A 31 -8.85 1.76 -21.84
N VAL A 32 -8.71 2.76 -20.96
CA VAL A 32 -9.78 3.61 -20.43
C VAL A 32 -9.55 5.02 -20.97
N LEU A 33 -10.61 5.78 -21.21
CA LEU A 33 -10.50 7.20 -21.54
C LEU A 33 -10.72 8.03 -20.27
N ASP A 34 -9.65 8.58 -19.72
CA ASP A 34 -9.69 9.49 -18.58
C ASP A 34 -10.19 10.88 -19.00
N ALA A 35 -10.73 11.64 -18.04
CA ALA A 35 -11.01 13.06 -18.22
C ALA A 35 -9.74 13.85 -18.61
N TYR A 36 -9.87 14.78 -19.56
CA TYR A 36 -8.77 15.53 -20.22
C TYR A 36 -7.85 14.70 -21.14
N GLU A 37 -8.22 13.46 -21.46
CA GLU A 37 -7.44 12.60 -22.35
C GLU A 37 -7.96 12.64 -23.80
N GLU A 38 -7.06 12.31 -24.74
CA GLU A 38 -7.39 12.07 -26.14
C GLU A 38 -7.18 10.59 -26.45
N GLY A 39 -8.24 9.90 -26.86
CA GLY A 39 -8.18 8.53 -27.35
C GLY A 39 -8.43 8.46 -28.86
N GLU A 40 -8.33 7.25 -29.42
CA GLU A 40 -8.61 6.99 -30.82
C GLU A 40 -9.52 5.78 -31.01
N VAL A 41 -10.50 5.91 -31.90
CA VAL A 41 -11.21 4.77 -32.48
C VAL A 41 -10.44 4.33 -33.73
N LYS A 42 -9.84 3.14 -33.67
CA LYS A 42 -9.13 2.53 -34.79
C LYS A 42 -10.09 1.65 -35.57
N LEU A 43 -10.29 1.99 -36.83
CA LEU A 43 -11.16 1.28 -37.77
C LEU A 43 -10.30 0.68 -38.88
N VAL A 44 -10.45 -0.61 -39.14
CA VAL A 44 -9.89 -1.28 -40.32
C VAL A 44 -11.04 -1.69 -41.22
N VAL A 45 -11.05 -1.19 -42.46
CA VAL A 45 -12.07 -1.51 -43.46
C VAL A 45 -11.43 -2.30 -44.58
N GLU A 46 -11.96 -3.49 -44.87
CA GLU A 46 -11.55 -4.39 -45.93
C GLU A 46 -12.61 -4.42 -47.03
N ASN A 47 -12.19 -4.28 -48.28
CA ASN A 47 -13.06 -4.53 -49.43
C ASN A 47 -12.77 -5.92 -50.02
N ARG A 48 -13.65 -6.89 -49.76
CA ARG A 48 -13.58 -8.25 -50.30
C ARG A 48 -14.29 -8.42 -51.65
N GLY A 49 -14.93 -7.35 -52.11
CA GLY A 49 -15.74 -7.34 -53.32
C GLY A 49 -14.90 -7.18 -54.59
N LYS A 50 -15.57 -7.30 -55.73
CA LYS A 50 -14.96 -7.07 -57.06
C LYS A 50 -15.02 -5.59 -57.47
N GLY A 51 -15.85 -4.80 -56.78
CA GLY A 51 -16.02 -3.35 -56.98
C GLY A 51 -15.03 -2.51 -56.20
N MET A 52 -14.72 -1.32 -56.68
CA MET A 52 -13.98 -0.31 -55.91
C MET A 52 -14.95 0.43 -54.99
N ALA A 53 -14.55 0.62 -53.74
CA ALA A 53 -15.23 1.51 -52.81
C ALA A 53 -14.60 2.90 -52.86
N SER A 54 -15.40 3.95 -52.93
CA SER A 54 -14.92 5.34 -52.98
C SER A 54 -15.79 6.25 -52.14
N ASP A 55 -15.18 7.28 -51.58
CA ASP A 55 -15.84 8.33 -50.79
C ASP A 55 -16.68 7.77 -49.63
N LEU A 56 -16.19 6.71 -48.97
CA LEU A 56 -16.89 6.08 -47.86
C LEU A 56 -17.03 7.07 -46.70
N GLU A 57 -18.21 7.13 -46.10
CA GLU A 57 -18.49 7.98 -44.96
C GLU A 57 -18.48 7.15 -43.68
N VAL A 58 -17.60 7.51 -42.75
CA VAL A 58 -17.51 6.90 -41.43
C VAL A 58 -18.23 7.79 -40.41
N ARG A 59 -19.19 7.20 -39.69
CA ARG A 59 -19.95 7.87 -38.63
C ARG A 59 -19.75 7.15 -37.30
N LEU A 60 -19.58 7.95 -36.24
CA LEU A 60 -19.60 7.50 -34.86
C LEU A 60 -20.91 7.97 -34.21
N VAL A 61 -21.83 7.05 -34.00
CA VAL A 61 -23.15 7.35 -33.45
C VAL A 61 -23.19 6.93 -31.98
N PRO A 62 -23.30 7.88 -31.02
CA PRO A 62 -23.41 7.53 -29.61
C PRO A 62 -24.73 6.79 -29.33
N LEU A 63 -24.65 5.65 -28.66
CA LEU A 63 -25.80 4.84 -28.22
C LEU A 63 -26.15 5.04 -26.73
N SER A 64 -25.30 5.75 -26.00
CA SER A 64 -25.44 6.16 -24.61
C SER A 64 -25.39 7.68 -24.54
N ASP A 65 -25.98 8.30 -23.51
CA ASP A 65 -25.73 9.72 -23.23
C ASP A 65 -24.27 9.86 -22.79
N VAL A 66 -23.44 10.46 -23.64
CA VAL A 66 -22.02 10.68 -23.34
C VAL A 66 -21.77 12.17 -23.22
N GLN A 67 -22.00 12.68 -22.01
CA GLN A 67 -21.65 14.05 -21.68
C GLN A 67 -20.12 14.17 -21.63
N HIS A 68 -19.60 15.34 -21.99
CA HIS A 68 -18.18 15.66 -21.88
C HIS A 68 -17.23 14.83 -22.77
N LEU A 69 -17.77 14.15 -23.80
CA LEU A 69 -17.02 13.49 -24.86
C LEU A 69 -17.26 14.18 -26.21
N THR A 70 -16.20 14.64 -26.85
CA THR A 70 -16.23 15.21 -28.20
C THR A 70 -15.93 14.14 -29.23
N LEU A 71 -16.90 13.89 -30.12
CA LEU A 71 -16.77 13.02 -31.29
C LEU A 71 -16.69 13.88 -32.56
N PRO A 72 -15.83 13.55 -33.54
CA PRO A 72 -15.79 14.25 -34.81
C PRO A 72 -17.04 13.93 -35.64
N GLU A 73 -17.63 14.94 -36.28
CA GLU A 73 -18.90 14.81 -37.01
C GLU A 73 -18.81 13.84 -38.21
N LYS A 74 -17.68 13.81 -38.92
CA LYS A 74 -17.51 12.98 -40.12
C LYS A 74 -16.05 12.65 -40.41
N ARG A 75 -15.80 11.42 -40.84
CA ARG A 75 -14.54 11.02 -41.48
C ARG A 75 -14.81 10.33 -42.81
N THR A 76 -13.90 10.51 -43.76
CA THR A 76 -14.07 9.96 -45.11
C THR A 76 -12.90 9.05 -45.46
N ILE A 77 -13.18 7.91 -46.08
CA ILE A 77 -12.17 7.05 -46.70
C ILE A 77 -12.28 7.22 -48.21
N SER A 78 -11.29 7.86 -48.82
CA SER A 78 -11.35 8.26 -50.23
C SER A 78 -11.50 7.07 -51.17
N ARG A 79 -10.79 5.96 -50.93
CA ARG A 79 -10.83 4.80 -51.81
C ARG A 79 -10.29 3.52 -51.16
N ILE A 80 -10.97 2.40 -51.39
CA ILE A 80 -10.47 1.05 -51.10
C ILE A 80 -10.62 0.16 -52.34
N LEU A 81 -9.50 -0.31 -52.88
CA LEU A 81 -9.48 -1.23 -54.03
C LEU A 81 -9.93 -2.65 -53.63
N PRO A 82 -10.42 -3.47 -54.59
CA PRO A 82 -10.70 -4.89 -54.35
C PRO A 82 -9.53 -5.63 -53.68
N GLY A 83 -9.84 -6.40 -52.64
CA GLY A 83 -8.88 -7.19 -51.85
C GLY A 83 -7.92 -6.36 -50.97
N ARG A 84 -8.17 -5.05 -50.81
CA ARG A 84 -7.34 -4.17 -49.96
C ARG A 84 -8.05 -3.79 -48.67
N LYS A 85 -7.23 -3.37 -47.71
CA LYS A 85 -7.65 -2.85 -46.40
C LYS A 85 -7.14 -1.43 -46.24
N GLU A 86 -7.93 -0.60 -45.58
CA GLU A 86 -7.55 0.75 -45.16
C GLU A 86 -7.76 0.88 -43.65
N THR A 87 -6.82 1.52 -42.96
CA THR A 87 -6.91 1.78 -41.52
C THR A 87 -7.12 3.28 -41.28
N VAL A 88 -8.08 3.62 -40.42
CA VAL A 88 -8.41 4.98 -40.04
C VAL A 88 -8.39 5.11 -38.52
N SER A 89 -7.66 6.10 -38.01
CA SER A 89 -7.75 6.54 -36.61
C SER A 89 -8.67 7.76 -36.52
N ILE A 90 -9.69 7.67 -35.67
CA ILE A 90 -10.64 8.75 -35.42
C ILE A 90 -10.41 9.25 -33.99
N PRO A 91 -9.91 10.48 -33.78
CA PRO A 91 -9.64 10.99 -32.45
C PRO A 91 -10.94 11.27 -31.70
N ILE A 92 -10.99 10.91 -30.43
CA ILE A 92 -12.06 11.24 -29.48
C ILE A 92 -11.44 11.96 -28.28
N LYS A 93 -12.10 13.02 -27.80
CA LYS A 93 -11.55 13.87 -26.72
C LYS A 93 -12.50 13.95 -25.55
N ALA A 94 -11.99 13.69 -24.35
CA ALA A 94 -12.73 13.92 -23.12
C ALA A 94 -12.38 15.28 -22.51
N ASP A 95 -13.39 15.99 -21.99
CA ASP A 95 -13.18 17.19 -21.18
C ASP A 95 -13.18 16.86 -19.67
N GLY A 96 -13.00 17.88 -18.83
CA GLY A 96 -12.87 17.73 -17.38
C GLY A 96 -14.12 17.30 -16.63
N GLY A 97 -15.30 17.39 -17.25
CA GLY A 97 -16.58 16.95 -16.67
C GLY A 97 -16.91 15.50 -16.94
N LEU A 98 -16.04 14.74 -17.63
CA LEU A 98 -16.26 13.33 -17.93
C LEU A 98 -16.50 12.53 -16.63
N GLY A 99 -17.58 11.77 -16.60
CA GLY A 99 -17.88 10.84 -15.50
C GLY A 99 -17.29 9.45 -15.72
N THR A 100 -17.20 8.67 -14.63
CA THR A 100 -16.83 7.26 -14.70
C THR A 100 -17.99 6.43 -15.26
N GLY A 101 -17.76 5.61 -16.29
CA GLY A 101 -18.83 4.85 -16.94
C GLY A 101 -18.39 3.97 -18.11
N GLU A 102 -19.36 3.46 -18.87
CA GLU A 102 -19.14 2.75 -20.13
C GLU A 102 -19.76 3.54 -21.28
N VAL A 103 -18.94 3.81 -22.31
CA VAL A 103 -19.37 4.46 -23.55
C VAL A 103 -19.67 3.40 -24.59
N ARG A 104 -20.81 3.57 -25.28
CA ARG A 104 -21.22 2.72 -26.40
C ARG A 104 -21.37 3.55 -27.66
N LEU A 105 -20.54 3.25 -28.68
CA LEU A 105 -20.60 3.90 -29.99
C LEU A 105 -20.97 2.87 -31.06
N ARG A 106 -21.97 3.19 -31.88
CA ARG A 106 -22.22 2.47 -33.13
C ARG A 106 -21.36 3.08 -34.22
N VAL A 107 -20.54 2.26 -34.85
CA VAL A 107 -19.66 2.66 -35.95
C VAL A 107 -20.28 2.19 -37.26
N GLU A 108 -20.50 3.15 -38.15
CA GLU A 108 -21.12 2.95 -39.46
C GLU A 108 -20.12 3.36 -40.55
N VAL A 109 -20.03 2.56 -41.62
CA VAL A 109 -19.26 2.88 -42.83
C VAL A 109 -20.21 2.79 -44.01
N LEU A 110 -20.57 3.96 -44.55
CA LEU A 110 -21.57 4.11 -45.58
C LEU A 110 -20.91 4.25 -46.95
N GLU A 111 -21.40 3.49 -47.92
CA GLU A 111 -20.94 3.50 -49.30
C GLU A 111 -21.96 4.26 -50.17
N PRO A 112 -21.63 5.46 -50.67
CA PRO A 112 -22.63 6.36 -51.22
C PRO A 112 -23.15 6.00 -52.62
N TYR A 113 -22.47 5.11 -53.36
CA TYR A 113 -22.81 4.86 -54.77
C TYR A 113 -23.75 3.67 -54.99
N PHE A 114 -23.53 2.56 -54.28
CA PHE A 114 -24.31 1.33 -54.33
C PHE A 114 -25.14 1.10 -53.07
N GLY A 115 -24.83 1.79 -51.96
CA GLY A 115 -25.39 1.46 -50.64
C GLY A 115 -24.85 0.14 -50.11
N ALA A 116 -23.66 -0.27 -50.57
CA ALA A 116 -22.96 -1.48 -50.13
C ALA A 116 -22.24 -1.21 -48.79
N ASP A 117 -23.02 -0.80 -47.79
CA ASP A 117 -22.55 -0.42 -46.47
C ASP A 117 -21.93 -1.64 -45.75
N ALA A 118 -20.92 -1.38 -44.93
CA ALA A 118 -20.41 -2.43 -44.05
C ALA A 118 -21.40 -2.67 -42.90
N GLU A 119 -21.45 -3.91 -42.40
CA GLU A 119 -22.29 -4.25 -41.24
C GLU A 119 -21.89 -3.39 -40.02
N PRO A 120 -22.81 -2.62 -39.40
CA PRO A 120 -22.47 -1.74 -38.30
C PRO A 120 -21.95 -2.50 -37.08
N MET A 121 -20.92 -1.96 -36.43
CA MET A 121 -20.36 -2.55 -35.20
C MET A 121 -20.59 -1.65 -33.99
N VAL A 122 -20.74 -2.25 -32.80
CA VAL A 122 -20.81 -1.51 -31.54
C VAL A 122 -19.47 -1.59 -30.82
N LEU A 123 -18.78 -0.46 -30.71
CA LEU A 123 -17.60 -0.30 -29.88
C LEU A 123 -18.01 0.04 -28.44
N ARG A 124 -17.34 -0.59 -27.48
CA ARG A 124 -17.48 -0.30 -26.05
C ARG A 124 -16.13 0.00 -25.44
N PHE A 125 -16.06 1.03 -24.62
CA PHE A 125 -14.88 1.34 -23.81
C PHE A 125 -15.30 2.03 -22.53
N ARG A 126 -14.42 2.04 -21.53
CA ARG A 126 -14.69 2.66 -20.23
C ARG A 126 -14.18 4.09 -20.19
N THR A 127 -14.82 4.91 -19.39
CA THR A 127 -14.37 6.27 -19.05
C THR A 127 -14.09 6.37 -17.56
N ARG A 128 -13.22 7.31 -17.17
CA ARG A 128 -12.91 7.58 -15.76
C ARG A 128 -12.92 9.08 -15.49
N GLU A 129 -13.53 9.45 -14.38
CA GLU A 129 -13.65 10.85 -13.98
C GLU A 129 -12.32 11.48 -13.56
N TYR A 130 -12.26 12.81 -13.68
CA TYR A 130 -11.12 13.57 -13.19
C TYR A 130 -11.07 13.57 -11.67
N VAL A 131 -10.05 12.90 -11.11
CA VAL A 131 -9.69 13.07 -9.70
C VAL A 131 -8.60 14.14 -9.59
N PRO A 132 -8.83 15.26 -8.89
CA PRO A 132 -7.84 16.31 -8.77
C PRO A 132 -6.59 15.84 -8.00
N PRO A 133 -5.39 16.35 -8.35
CA PRO A 133 -4.19 16.07 -7.59
C PRO A 133 -4.28 16.67 -6.19
N LYS A 134 -3.69 15.97 -5.22
CA LYS A 134 -3.62 16.41 -3.83
C LYS A 134 -2.17 16.39 -3.39
N LEU A 135 -1.44 17.44 -3.75
CA LEU A 135 -0.04 17.60 -3.39
C LEU A 135 0.04 18.05 -1.93
N VAL A 136 0.77 17.30 -1.11
CA VAL A 136 0.94 17.58 0.31
C VAL A 136 2.42 17.53 0.68
N LEU A 137 2.81 18.31 1.69
CA LEU A 137 4.08 18.11 2.34
C LEU A 137 4.02 16.76 3.05
N TYR A 138 4.83 15.82 2.60
CA TYR A 138 4.93 14.51 3.21
C TYR A 138 5.89 14.54 4.39
N ASP A 139 7.06 15.14 4.19
CA ASP A 139 8.11 15.22 5.20
C ASP A 139 9.03 16.44 4.99
N LYS A 140 9.79 16.79 6.03
CA LYS A 140 10.78 17.87 6.03
C LYS A 140 11.96 17.56 6.97
N ALA A 141 13.18 17.90 6.56
CA ALA A 141 14.39 17.63 7.31
C ALA A 141 15.47 18.72 7.14
N VAL A 142 16.50 18.68 7.98
CA VAL A 142 17.64 19.63 7.98
C VAL A 142 18.95 18.87 8.16
N GLU A 143 19.92 19.02 7.26
CA GLU A 143 21.15 18.19 7.21
C GLU A 143 21.93 18.08 8.51
N GLU A 144 22.14 19.20 9.21
CA GLU A 144 22.84 19.22 10.51
C GLU A 144 21.89 19.05 11.70
N GLY A 145 20.59 18.98 11.44
CA GLY A 145 19.56 18.77 12.45
C GLY A 145 19.29 20.00 13.31
N TRP A 146 19.75 21.19 12.95
CA TRP A 146 19.49 22.42 13.71
C TRP A 146 19.18 23.58 12.77
N ILE A 147 18.24 24.44 13.21
CA ILE A 147 17.97 25.72 12.55
C ILE A 147 18.33 26.85 13.51
N GLU A 148 19.38 27.60 13.17
CA GLU A 148 19.90 28.66 14.05
C GLU A 148 20.31 29.91 13.26
N PRO A 149 20.16 31.12 13.84
CA PRO A 149 20.69 32.33 13.23
C PRO A 149 22.22 32.27 13.13
N ARG A 150 22.78 32.94 12.12
CA ARG A 150 24.22 32.95 11.77
C ARG A 150 24.74 31.65 11.15
N LYS A 151 23.92 30.62 10.98
CA LYS A 151 24.30 29.36 10.31
C LYS A 151 23.61 29.22 8.96
N VAL A 152 24.24 28.41 8.11
CA VAL A 152 23.61 27.86 6.90
C VAL A 152 22.88 26.58 7.31
N ALA A 153 21.68 26.37 6.78
CA ALA A 153 20.93 25.14 6.96
C ALA A 153 20.55 24.59 5.59
N ASN A 154 20.85 23.32 5.35
CA ASN A 154 20.40 22.60 4.17
C ASN A 154 19.05 21.95 4.48
N ILE A 155 18.00 22.46 3.86
CA ILE A 155 16.61 22.03 4.06
C ILE A 155 16.25 21.00 3.01
N SER A 156 15.62 19.91 3.44
CA SER A 156 15.03 18.89 2.58
C SER A 156 13.52 18.91 2.74
N LEU A 157 12.78 18.99 1.63
CA LEU A 157 11.32 18.86 1.62
C LEU A 157 10.91 17.68 0.72
N VAL A 158 10.01 16.85 1.21
CA VAL A 158 9.41 15.75 0.45
C VAL A 158 7.95 16.08 0.20
N VAL A 159 7.55 16.10 -1.06
CA VAL A 159 6.19 16.34 -1.50
C VAL A 159 5.63 15.04 -2.07
N GLN A 160 4.44 14.65 -1.62
CA GLN A 160 3.71 13.49 -2.13
C GLN A 160 2.40 13.92 -2.77
N ASN A 161 2.05 13.28 -3.89
CA ASN A 161 0.70 13.35 -4.44
C ASN A 161 -0.20 12.27 -3.82
N ARG A 162 -1.23 12.68 -3.07
CA ARG A 162 -2.23 11.78 -2.46
C ARG A 162 -3.57 11.77 -3.21
N GLY A 163 -3.65 12.45 -4.35
CA GLY A 163 -4.86 12.55 -5.17
C GLY A 163 -4.68 11.86 -6.52
N GLY A 164 -5.43 12.32 -7.52
CA GLY A 164 -5.23 11.88 -8.91
C GLY A 164 -3.92 12.44 -9.51
N PRO A 165 -3.58 12.05 -10.74
CA PRO A 165 -2.30 12.40 -11.36
C PRO A 165 -2.13 13.92 -11.55
N ALA A 166 -0.93 14.42 -11.21
CA ALA A 166 -0.48 15.77 -11.46
C ALA A 166 0.55 15.77 -12.60
N TYR A 167 0.51 16.79 -13.47
CA TYR A 167 1.34 16.83 -14.67
C TYR A 167 2.19 18.10 -14.71
N GLY A 168 3.44 17.98 -15.15
CA GLY A 168 4.35 19.11 -15.31
C GLY A 168 4.47 20.00 -14.07
N VAL A 169 4.51 19.39 -12.87
CA VAL A 169 4.46 20.13 -11.61
C VAL A 169 5.68 21.03 -11.48
N LYS A 170 5.46 22.32 -11.19
CA LYS A 170 6.51 23.30 -10.90
C LYS A 170 6.44 23.72 -9.45
N ALA A 171 7.58 23.67 -8.76
CA ALA A 171 7.71 24.04 -7.36
C ALA A 171 8.45 25.38 -7.23
N ARG A 172 7.93 26.31 -6.43
CA ARG A 172 8.55 27.61 -6.14
C ARG A 172 8.59 27.87 -4.65
N LEU A 173 9.77 28.18 -4.13
CA LEU A 173 10.00 28.48 -2.72
C LEU A 173 9.82 29.98 -2.43
N SER A 174 9.14 30.28 -1.32
CA SER A 174 9.09 31.62 -0.72
C SER A 174 9.66 31.56 0.69
N LEU A 175 10.63 32.44 0.95
CA LEU A 175 11.32 32.56 2.23
C LEU A 175 10.85 33.81 2.98
N PRO A 176 10.85 33.79 4.32
CA PRO A 176 10.49 34.94 5.13
C PRO A 176 11.60 36.00 5.13
N ALA A 177 11.27 37.20 5.59
CA ALA A 177 12.25 38.26 5.77
C ALA A 177 13.42 37.80 6.68
N ASN A 178 14.63 38.29 6.39
CA ASN A 178 15.87 37.94 7.11
C ASN A 178 16.36 36.49 6.91
N VAL A 179 15.79 35.75 5.96
CA VAL A 179 16.30 34.45 5.50
C VAL A 179 16.68 34.58 4.03
N ARG A 180 17.87 34.11 3.66
CA ARG A 180 18.38 34.17 2.28
C ARG A 180 18.53 32.78 1.70
N PHE A 181 18.09 32.62 0.47
CA PHE A 181 18.39 31.44 -0.32
C PHE A 181 19.85 31.50 -0.81
N LEU A 182 20.54 30.35 -0.81
CA LEU A 182 21.94 30.26 -1.25
C LEU A 182 22.15 29.36 -2.47
N GLY A 183 21.09 28.80 -3.04
CA GLY A 183 21.18 27.98 -4.26
C GLY A 183 21.06 28.81 -5.55
N GLU A 184 21.09 28.13 -6.69
CA GLU A 184 21.01 28.74 -8.02
C GLU A 184 19.60 29.22 -8.40
N SER A 185 18.56 28.47 -8.01
CA SER A 185 17.17 28.77 -8.32
C SER A 185 16.25 28.39 -7.16
N GLN A 186 15.26 29.25 -6.87
CA GLN A 186 14.17 28.94 -5.92
C GLN A 186 12.99 28.22 -6.60
N GLU A 187 13.18 27.81 -7.85
CA GLU A 187 12.18 27.12 -8.68
C GLU A 187 12.74 25.78 -9.17
N TRP A 188 11.91 24.74 -9.12
CA TRP A 188 12.25 23.38 -9.54
C TRP A 188 11.14 22.78 -10.41
N GLU A 189 11.53 21.96 -11.37
CA GLU A 189 10.61 21.17 -12.19
C GLU A 189 10.49 19.78 -11.59
N PHE A 190 9.34 19.50 -10.97
CA PHE A 190 9.04 18.20 -10.41
C PHE A 190 8.59 17.21 -11.49
N GLY A 191 8.10 17.72 -12.62
CA GLY A 191 7.58 16.92 -13.73
C GLY A 191 6.27 16.24 -13.35
N ASP A 192 5.99 15.10 -13.96
CA ASP A 192 4.75 14.36 -13.68
C ASP A 192 4.82 13.63 -12.34
N MET A 193 3.73 13.72 -11.58
CA MET A 193 3.57 13.06 -10.28
C MET A 193 2.26 12.26 -10.29
N GLY A 194 2.37 10.95 -10.58
CA GLY A 194 1.24 10.03 -10.49
C GLY A 194 0.68 9.89 -9.06
N PRO A 195 -0.45 9.20 -8.89
CA PRO A 195 -0.99 8.89 -7.56
C PRO A 195 0.06 8.20 -6.68
N ARG A 196 0.22 8.68 -5.42
CA ARG A 196 1.26 8.28 -4.46
C ARG A 196 2.70 8.61 -4.87
N GLY A 197 2.93 9.13 -6.08
CA GLY A 197 4.22 9.62 -6.54
C GLY A 197 4.72 10.77 -5.68
N TRP A 198 6.04 10.90 -5.58
CA TRP A 198 6.69 11.88 -4.71
C TRP A 198 7.92 12.48 -5.36
N LYS A 199 8.30 13.66 -4.86
CA LYS A 199 9.52 14.38 -5.25
C LYS A 199 10.15 15.00 -4.02
N ARG A 200 11.48 15.02 -4.00
CA ARG A 200 12.29 15.66 -2.96
C ARG A 200 12.99 16.87 -3.56
N VAL A 201 13.10 17.92 -2.75
CA VAL A 201 13.93 19.09 -3.05
C VAL A 201 14.82 19.39 -1.87
N ASP A 202 16.09 19.62 -2.16
CA ASP A 202 17.11 20.00 -1.18
C ASP A 202 17.62 21.40 -1.53
N PHE A 203 17.73 22.27 -0.53
CA PHE A 203 18.23 23.62 -0.76
C PHE A 203 18.88 24.27 0.47
N PRO A 204 19.97 25.02 0.26
CA PRO A 204 20.64 25.77 1.32
C PRO A 204 19.96 27.12 1.59
N ILE A 205 19.81 27.46 2.87
CA ILE A 205 19.40 28.79 3.32
C ILE A 205 20.36 29.33 4.37
N TYR A 206 20.49 30.66 4.42
CA TYR A 206 21.17 31.39 5.49
C TYR A 206 20.17 32.17 6.33
N ILE A 207 20.26 32.04 7.65
CA ILE A 207 19.37 32.73 8.58
C ILE A 207 20.13 33.88 9.24
N SER A 208 19.69 35.11 8.97
CA SER A 208 20.34 36.30 9.53
C SER A 208 20.20 36.34 11.05
N PRO A 209 21.20 36.82 11.79
CA PRO A 209 21.06 37.15 13.23
C PRO A 209 19.94 38.15 13.56
N ARG A 210 19.38 38.84 12.55
CA ARG A 210 18.20 39.72 12.72
C ARG A 210 16.87 38.96 12.74
N TYR A 211 16.85 37.66 12.44
CA TYR A 211 15.65 36.84 12.51
C TYR A 211 15.19 36.67 13.96
N ARG A 212 13.95 37.07 14.26
CA ARG A 212 13.35 37.03 15.61
C ARG A 212 12.19 36.03 15.75
N GLY A 213 11.83 35.32 14.67
CA GLY A 213 10.75 34.34 14.70
C GLY A 213 11.08 33.16 15.60
N ARG A 214 10.07 32.61 16.29
CA ARG A 214 10.21 31.38 17.10
C ARG A 214 10.37 30.13 16.23
N ASN A 215 9.72 30.14 15.07
CA ASN A 215 9.86 29.13 14.02
C ASN A 215 10.34 29.80 12.74
N LEU A 216 11.05 29.03 11.91
CA LEU A 216 11.29 29.36 10.51
C LEU A 216 10.07 28.92 9.69
N GLU A 217 9.31 29.88 9.20
CA GLU A 217 8.12 29.65 8.37
C GLU A 217 8.48 29.90 6.89
N LEU A 218 8.37 28.88 6.04
CA LEU A 218 8.55 28.99 4.59
C LEU A 218 7.35 28.42 3.84
N LYS A 219 7.18 28.83 2.59
CA LYS A 219 6.08 28.34 1.74
C LYS A 219 6.61 27.72 0.47
N LEU A 220 6.11 26.54 0.13
CA LEU A 220 6.36 25.90 -1.16
C LEU A 220 5.08 25.97 -1.99
N PHE A 221 5.13 26.67 -3.12
CA PHE A 221 4.05 26.75 -4.09
C PHE A 221 4.25 25.69 -5.16
N LEU A 222 3.25 24.86 -5.38
CA LEU A 222 3.25 23.79 -6.36
C LEU A 222 2.18 24.07 -7.40
N THR A 223 2.57 24.29 -8.65
CA THR A 223 1.65 24.56 -9.76
C THR A 223 1.57 23.35 -10.66
N ASP A 224 0.37 22.81 -10.83
CA ASP A 224 0.09 21.75 -11.81
C ASP A 224 0.07 22.35 -13.22
N GLY A 225 0.90 21.83 -14.12
CA GLY A 225 1.08 22.36 -15.47
C GLY A 225 -0.11 22.10 -16.41
N ARG A 226 -0.98 21.11 -16.11
CA ARG A 226 -2.17 20.80 -16.91
C ARG A 226 -3.33 21.73 -16.58
N THR A 227 -3.55 22.00 -15.29
CA THR A 227 -4.69 22.80 -14.81
C THR A 227 -4.33 24.25 -14.49
N GLY A 228 -3.05 24.57 -14.33
CA GLY A 228 -2.58 25.87 -13.86
C GLY A 228 -2.88 26.14 -12.38
N LYS A 229 -3.45 25.16 -11.65
CA LYS A 229 -3.82 25.34 -10.24
C LYS A 229 -2.59 25.29 -9.35
N THR A 230 -2.44 26.30 -8.50
CA THR A 230 -1.35 26.38 -7.51
C THR A 230 -1.82 25.95 -6.13
N THR A 231 -1.11 25.02 -5.50
CA THR A 231 -1.24 24.62 -4.09
C THR A 231 -0.11 25.24 -3.28
N SER A 232 -0.43 25.84 -2.13
CA SER A 232 0.58 26.36 -1.20
C SER A 232 0.74 25.40 -0.03
N LEU A 233 1.99 25.01 0.26
CA LEU A 233 2.35 24.20 1.41
C LEU A 233 3.11 25.07 2.40
N ASP A 234 2.53 25.26 3.59
CA ASP A 234 3.19 25.92 4.70
C ASP A 234 4.14 24.95 5.41
N VAL A 235 5.38 25.38 5.61
CA VAL A 235 6.43 24.56 6.23
C VAL A 235 7.06 25.34 7.38
N SER A 236 6.93 24.79 8.60
CA SER A 236 7.46 25.41 9.82
C SER A 236 8.59 24.57 10.41
N PHE A 237 9.69 25.19 10.83
CA PHE A 237 10.74 24.52 11.58
C PHE A 237 11.02 25.23 12.90
N PRO A 238 11.13 24.51 14.03
CA PRO A 238 11.45 25.14 15.30
C PRO A 238 12.89 25.67 15.31
N MET A 239 13.08 26.90 15.80
CA MET A 239 14.42 27.49 15.95
C MET A 239 15.14 26.90 17.17
N LYS A 240 16.45 26.68 17.06
CA LYS A 240 17.33 26.20 18.16
C LYS A 240 16.87 24.88 18.80
N GLN A 241 16.11 24.08 18.06
CA GLN A 241 15.70 22.75 18.45
C GLN A 241 16.21 21.77 17.41
N ARG A 242 16.42 20.52 17.84
CA ARG A 242 16.86 19.47 16.94
C ARG A 242 15.71 19.13 16.00
N VAL A 243 15.98 19.21 14.71
CA VAL A 243 15.11 18.77 13.61
C VAL A 243 15.68 17.48 13.04
N THR A 244 14.83 16.63 12.47
CA THR A 244 15.22 15.41 11.75
C THR A 244 16.30 15.70 10.72
N THR A 245 17.37 14.89 10.68
CA THR A 245 18.40 14.95 9.64
C THR A 245 18.01 14.10 8.43
N PRO A 246 18.25 14.55 7.17
CA PRO A 246 18.04 13.77 5.97
C PRO A 246 19.01 12.59 6.00
N LYS A 247 18.49 11.36 5.98
CA LYS A 247 19.32 10.16 5.82
C LYS A 247 19.65 9.93 4.34
N GLU A 248 20.78 9.30 4.06
CA GLU A 248 21.18 8.85 2.71
C GLU A 248 20.06 8.00 2.08
N ILE A 249 19.62 8.39 0.89
CA ILE A 249 18.59 7.66 0.14
C ILE A 249 19.31 6.57 -0.67
N ALA A 250 19.21 5.32 -0.23
CA ALA A 250 19.58 4.18 -1.07
C ALA A 250 18.48 3.95 -2.11
N ILE A 251 18.67 4.47 -3.33
CA ILE A 251 17.80 4.15 -4.46
C ILE A 251 18.17 2.73 -4.92
N LYS A 252 17.37 1.73 -4.54
CA LYS A 252 17.47 0.40 -5.16
C LYS A 252 17.12 0.53 -6.65
N PRO A 253 17.92 -0.04 -7.57
CA PRO A 253 17.55 -0.09 -8.98
C PRO A 253 16.20 -0.82 -9.11
N LEU A 254 15.24 -0.18 -9.77
CA LEU A 254 13.95 -0.78 -10.10
C LEU A 254 14.17 -1.83 -11.18
N GLU A 255 13.84 -3.09 -10.89
CA GLU A 255 13.68 -4.10 -11.93
C GLU A 255 12.55 -3.67 -12.88
N GLU A 256 12.83 -3.73 -14.19
CA GLU A 256 11.90 -3.38 -15.24
C GLU A 256 10.73 -4.37 -15.27
N GLY A 257 9.60 -3.96 -14.69
CA GLY A 257 8.35 -4.70 -14.87
C GLY A 257 7.36 -4.52 -13.74
N ARG A 258 6.52 -3.48 -13.86
CA ARG A 258 5.30 -3.27 -13.06
C ARG A 258 5.49 -3.01 -11.57
N GLU A 259 6.07 -1.85 -11.26
CA GLU A 259 5.61 -0.91 -10.21
C GLU A 259 6.36 0.41 -10.43
N ARG A 260 5.76 1.38 -11.16
CA ARG A 260 6.46 2.61 -11.60
C ARG A 260 6.67 3.66 -10.51
N TYR A 261 6.21 3.41 -9.29
CA TYR A 261 6.39 4.34 -8.18
C TYR A 261 6.76 3.56 -6.93
N ALA A 262 8.06 3.52 -6.61
CA ALA A 262 8.49 3.14 -5.27
C ALA A 262 7.80 4.08 -4.26
N PRO A 263 7.22 3.54 -3.16
CA PRO A 263 6.56 4.36 -2.15
C PRO A 263 7.51 5.44 -1.62
N PRO A 264 7.02 6.64 -1.26
CA PRO A 264 7.87 7.67 -0.65
C PRO A 264 8.55 7.11 0.59
N PRO A 265 9.84 7.42 0.80
CA PRO A 265 10.54 7.00 2.00
C PRO A 265 9.80 7.55 3.21
N GLU A 266 9.33 6.66 4.09
CA GLU A 266 8.65 7.03 5.32
C GLU A 266 9.64 7.66 6.32
N VAL A 267 9.19 8.64 7.10
CA VAL A 267 9.95 9.12 8.29
C VAL A 267 10.24 7.89 9.13
N SER A 268 11.52 7.57 9.22
CA SER A 268 11.95 6.32 9.76
C SER A 268 11.66 6.26 11.26
N VAL A 269 10.78 5.37 11.68
CA VAL A 269 10.49 5.13 13.09
C VAL A 269 11.78 4.59 13.73
N ASP A 270 12.08 5.01 14.96
CA ASP A 270 13.32 4.66 15.66
C ASP A 270 13.54 3.13 15.78
N VAL A 271 12.47 2.36 15.88
CA VAL A 271 12.55 0.88 15.92
C VAL A 271 12.74 0.24 14.55
N ASP A 272 12.44 0.95 13.45
CA ASP A 272 12.62 0.47 12.06
C ASP A 272 14.04 0.73 11.56
N MET A 273 14.79 1.55 12.29
CA MET A 273 16.13 1.98 11.93
C MET A 273 17.15 1.44 12.88
N GLU A 274 18.36 1.21 12.36
CA GLU A 274 19.47 0.69 13.17
C GLU A 274 19.01 -0.57 13.91
N ILE A 275 18.29 -1.44 13.20
CA ILE A 275 17.87 -2.75 13.71
C ILE A 275 19.14 -3.45 14.19
N PRO A 276 19.21 -3.86 15.48
CA PRO A 276 20.46 -4.35 16.05
C PRO A 276 20.96 -5.57 15.31
N ALA A 277 22.15 -5.47 14.71
CA ALA A 277 22.87 -6.61 14.16
C ALA A 277 23.74 -7.21 15.28
N THR A 278 23.29 -8.30 15.89
CA THR A 278 23.96 -8.87 17.08
C THR A 278 25.12 -9.81 16.74
N GLY A 279 25.33 -10.10 15.45
CA GLY A 279 26.29 -11.11 15.00
C GLY A 279 25.90 -12.55 15.40
N LEU A 280 24.68 -12.74 15.93
CA LEU A 280 24.13 -14.05 16.23
C LEU A 280 23.84 -14.79 14.92
N SER A 281 24.13 -16.09 14.88
CA SER A 281 23.84 -16.95 13.74
C SER A 281 22.92 -18.06 14.23
N ASN A 282 21.68 -18.06 13.75
CA ASN A 282 20.67 -19.06 14.08
C ASN A 282 19.99 -19.57 12.80
N PRO A 283 20.76 -20.15 11.86
CA PRO A 283 20.25 -20.52 10.54
C PRO A 283 19.25 -21.67 10.57
N ASP A 284 19.11 -22.34 11.72
CA ASP A 284 18.18 -23.43 11.97
C ASP A 284 16.91 -22.98 12.70
N ALA A 285 16.86 -21.75 13.21
CA ALA A 285 15.62 -21.21 13.75
C ALA A 285 14.59 -21.00 12.65
N VAL A 286 13.33 -21.15 13.02
CA VAL A 286 12.17 -21.08 12.14
C VAL A 286 11.20 -20.05 12.69
N ALA A 287 10.59 -19.28 11.80
CA ALA A 287 9.60 -18.30 12.22
C ALA A 287 8.31 -18.39 11.41
N VAL A 288 7.20 -18.09 12.06
CA VAL A 288 5.94 -17.73 11.40
C VAL A 288 5.61 -16.30 11.79
N VAL A 289 5.43 -15.44 10.81
CA VAL A 289 5.13 -14.02 11.02
C VAL A 289 3.88 -13.68 10.25
N VAL A 290 2.83 -13.29 10.97
CA VAL A 290 1.49 -13.05 10.47
C VAL A 290 1.09 -11.60 10.74
N GLY A 291 0.68 -10.89 9.70
CA GLY A 291 0.00 -9.60 9.82
C GLY A 291 -1.36 -9.65 9.15
N VAL A 292 -2.42 -9.26 9.85
CA VAL A 292 -3.80 -9.18 9.32
C VAL A 292 -4.32 -7.76 9.47
N LYS A 293 -4.34 -7.01 8.36
CA LYS A 293 -4.84 -5.62 8.29
C LYS A 293 -6.18 -5.54 7.59
N ASP A 294 -6.28 -6.02 6.36
CA ASP A 294 -7.36 -5.66 5.44
C ASP A 294 -8.39 -6.78 5.35
N TYR A 295 -9.23 -6.99 6.36
CA TYR A 295 -10.22 -8.08 6.36
C TYR A 295 -11.18 -8.02 5.16
N SER A 296 -11.50 -9.18 4.58
CA SER A 296 -12.42 -9.26 3.43
C SER A 296 -13.85 -8.88 3.80
N ASN A 297 -14.24 -9.14 5.04
CA ASN A 297 -15.52 -8.74 5.59
C ASN A 297 -15.47 -7.27 6.07
N PRO A 298 -16.22 -6.34 5.44
CA PRO A 298 -16.16 -4.92 5.75
C PRO A 298 -16.70 -4.56 7.14
N SER A 299 -17.37 -5.50 7.83
CA SER A 299 -17.79 -5.30 9.23
C SER A 299 -16.62 -5.32 10.21
N ILE A 300 -15.51 -5.99 9.83
CA ILE A 300 -14.29 -6.04 10.62
C ILE A 300 -13.43 -4.81 10.28
N PRO A 301 -13.16 -3.91 11.24
CA PRO A 301 -12.34 -2.73 10.98
C PRO A 301 -10.89 -3.15 10.67
N PRO A 302 -10.17 -2.41 9.80
CA PRO A 302 -8.78 -2.74 9.52
C PRO A 302 -7.86 -2.47 10.71
N VAL A 303 -6.78 -3.25 10.83
CA VAL A 303 -5.71 -3.05 11.83
C VAL A 303 -4.56 -2.29 11.21
N GLU A 304 -4.54 -0.97 11.41
CA GLU A 304 -3.79 -0.01 10.58
C GLU A 304 -2.30 -0.36 10.39
N TYR A 305 -1.66 -0.87 11.46
CA TYR A 305 -0.21 -1.11 11.53
C TYR A 305 0.20 -2.59 11.46
N ALA A 306 -0.74 -3.53 11.39
CA ALA A 306 -0.45 -4.96 11.52
C ALA A 306 0.54 -5.51 10.47
N LEU A 307 0.43 -5.06 9.22
CA LEU A 307 1.36 -5.47 8.16
C LEU A 307 2.76 -4.89 8.38
N ARG A 308 2.86 -3.65 8.87
CA ARG A 308 4.15 -3.03 9.17
C ARG A 308 4.83 -3.70 10.36
N ASP A 309 4.08 -3.95 11.43
CA ASP A 309 4.55 -4.69 12.61
C ASP A 309 5.19 -6.03 12.20
N ALA A 310 4.49 -6.77 11.34
CA ALA A 310 4.95 -8.05 10.79
C ALA A 310 6.19 -7.89 9.90
N GLU A 311 6.22 -6.87 9.02
CA GLU A 311 7.37 -6.59 8.14
C GLU A 311 8.63 -6.25 8.95
N VAL A 312 8.53 -5.34 9.92
CA VAL A 312 9.67 -4.91 10.74
C VAL A 312 10.13 -6.06 11.64
N PHE A 313 9.22 -6.82 12.25
CA PHE A 313 9.63 -7.99 13.04
C PHE A 313 10.37 -9.04 12.21
N ARG A 314 9.97 -9.24 10.95
CA ARG A 314 10.72 -10.10 10.01
C ARG A 314 12.15 -9.62 9.80
N GLU A 315 12.39 -8.30 9.76
CA GLU A 315 13.75 -7.76 9.67
C GLU A 315 14.56 -8.00 10.95
N TYR A 316 13.96 -7.88 12.14
CA TYR A 316 14.59 -8.23 13.42
C TYR A 316 14.96 -9.72 13.47
N LEU A 317 14.09 -10.62 12.98
CA LEU A 317 14.40 -12.04 12.92
C LEU A 317 15.68 -12.33 12.12
N VAL A 318 15.89 -11.63 11.01
CA VAL A 318 17.10 -11.79 10.19
C VAL A 318 18.30 -11.11 10.86
N SER A 319 18.19 -9.82 11.18
CA SER A 319 19.32 -8.99 11.60
C SER A 319 19.72 -9.24 13.06
N THR A 320 18.73 -9.36 13.95
CA THR A 320 18.93 -9.45 15.40
C THR A 320 19.00 -10.89 15.88
N PHE A 321 18.19 -11.78 15.33
CA PHE A 321 18.16 -13.20 15.73
C PHE A 321 18.92 -14.13 14.79
N GLY A 322 19.46 -13.63 13.67
CA GLY A 322 20.32 -14.41 12.78
C GLY A 322 19.60 -15.54 12.02
N LEU A 323 18.28 -15.43 11.84
CA LEU A 323 17.51 -16.42 11.09
C LEU A 323 17.86 -16.38 9.61
N SER A 324 17.85 -17.54 8.96
CA SER A 324 17.88 -17.60 7.51
C SER A 324 16.53 -17.14 6.95
N PRO A 325 16.47 -16.20 5.98
CA PRO A 325 15.21 -15.72 5.41
C PRO A 325 14.31 -16.84 4.85
N LYS A 326 14.90 -17.96 4.41
CA LYS A 326 14.18 -19.13 3.89
C LYS A 326 13.38 -19.90 4.96
N ASN A 327 13.72 -19.73 6.24
CA ASN A 327 13.03 -20.36 7.35
C ASN A 327 11.93 -19.47 7.95
N ILE A 328 11.63 -18.33 7.32
CA ILE A 328 10.58 -17.40 7.75
C ILE A 328 9.35 -17.61 6.87
N ILE A 329 8.30 -18.18 7.45
CA ILE A 329 6.97 -18.28 6.85
C ILE A 329 6.26 -16.94 7.10
N PHE A 330 6.23 -16.08 6.09
CA PHE A 330 5.64 -14.75 6.18
C PHE A 330 4.25 -14.73 5.52
N LEU A 331 3.21 -14.39 6.29
CA LEU A 331 1.83 -14.35 5.84
C LEU A 331 1.23 -12.95 6.01
N ARG A 332 0.71 -12.40 4.91
CA ARG A 332 -0.03 -11.13 4.89
C ARG A 332 -1.49 -11.43 4.63
N ASN A 333 -2.37 -10.97 5.51
CA ASN A 333 -3.82 -11.20 5.41
C ASN A 333 -4.17 -12.67 5.09
N PRO A 334 -3.63 -13.67 5.83
CA PRO A 334 -3.95 -15.08 5.54
C PRO A 334 -5.40 -15.42 5.83
N THR A 335 -5.94 -16.28 4.99
CA THR A 335 -7.18 -17.01 5.21
C THR A 335 -7.04 -18.03 6.34
N LYS A 336 -8.17 -18.52 6.87
CA LYS A 336 -8.16 -19.61 7.86
C LYS A 336 -7.39 -20.85 7.36
N ALA A 337 -7.63 -21.24 6.11
CA ALA A 337 -6.98 -22.40 5.50
C ALA A 337 -5.45 -22.24 5.42
N GLU A 338 -4.96 -21.02 5.17
CA GLU A 338 -3.53 -20.75 5.18
C GLU A 338 -2.93 -20.86 6.58
N LEU A 339 -3.62 -20.37 7.62
CA LEU A 339 -3.20 -20.55 9.01
C LEU A 339 -3.16 -22.04 9.38
N GLU A 340 -4.21 -22.80 9.03
CA GLU A 340 -4.26 -24.26 9.24
C GLU A 340 -3.15 -24.99 8.47
N SER A 341 -2.79 -24.54 7.26
CA SER A 341 -1.67 -25.12 6.50
C SER A 341 -0.32 -24.94 7.21
N VAL A 342 -0.16 -23.87 7.99
CA VAL A 342 1.10 -23.53 8.66
C VAL A 342 1.17 -24.14 10.05
N PHE A 343 0.13 -23.96 10.84
CA PHE A 343 0.08 -24.36 12.24
C PHE A 343 -0.54 -25.73 12.46
N GLY A 344 -1.29 -26.28 11.50
CA GLY A 344 -2.01 -27.55 11.60
C GLY A 344 -3.48 -27.39 11.99
N THR A 345 -4.19 -28.51 11.99
CA THR A 345 -5.56 -28.64 12.54
C THR A 345 -5.53 -29.54 13.77
N ARG A 346 -6.68 -29.75 14.43
CA ARG A 346 -6.77 -30.68 15.56
C ARG A 346 -6.47 -32.12 15.15
N GLU A 347 -6.90 -32.51 13.95
CA GLU A 347 -6.71 -33.85 13.39
C GLU A 347 -5.31 -34.03 12.78
N SER A 348 -4.68 -32.92 12.37
CA SER A 348 -3.35 -32.91 11.77
C SER A 348 -2.51 -31.77 12.33
N PRO A 349 -1.93 -31.95 13.53
CA PRO A 349 -1.17 -30.89 14.23
C PRO A 349 0.17 -30.53 13.56
N ARG A 350 0.60 -31.30 12.54
CA ARG A 350 1.90 -31.16 11.87
C ARG A 350 1.80 -30.32 10.59
N GLY A 351 1.55 -29.02 10.73
CA GLY A 351 1.56 -28.07 9.60
C GLY A 351 2.97 -27.78 9.04
N ARG A 352 3.08 -26.81 8.10
CA ARG A 352 4.38 -26.40 7.52
C ARG A 352 5.42 -26.03 8.57
N LEU A 353 5.03 -25.35 9.65
CA LEU A 353 5.94 -24.96 10.73
C LEU A 353 6.62 -26.19 11.35
N TYR A 354 5.87 -27.25 11.64
CA TYR A 354 6.41 -28.50 12.19
C TYR A 354 7.49 -29.08 11.26
N ASN A 355 7.25 -29.05 9.94
CA ASN A 355 8.16 -29.64 8.94
C ASN A 355 9.47 -28.86 8.78
N TYR A 356 9.48 -27.56 9.13
CA TYR A 356 10.68 -26.73 9.01
C TYR A 356 11.61 -26.89 10.22
N VAL A 357 11.09 -27.41 11.34
CA VAL A 357 11.81 -27.51 12.61
C VAL A 357 12.73 -28.73 12.64
N LYS A 358 14.00 -28.51 13.01
CA LYS A 358 14.95 -29.56 13.36
C LYS A 358 14.76 -29.95 14.82
N PRO A 359 14.38 -31.21 15.13
CA PRO A 359 14.11 -31.65 16.49
C PRO A 359 15.27 -31.36 17.46
N GLY A 360 14.98 -30.71 18.58
CA GLY A 360 15.91 -30.34 19.66
C GLY A 360 16.88 -29.21 19.33
N ALA A 361 16.95 -28.75 18.07
CA ALA A 361 17.93 -27.78 17.61
C ALA A 361 17.32 -26.41 17.30
N SER A 362 16.20 -26.36 16.57
CA SER A 362 15.59 -25.10 16.15
C SER A 362 14.97 -24.34 17.31
N ASP A 363 15.20 -23.02 17.37
CA ASP A 363 14.27 -22.13 18.06
C ASP A 363 13.12 -21.77 17.11
N VAL A 364 11.93 -21.57 17.68
CA VAL A 364 10.72 -21.21 16.94
C VAL A 364 10.23 -19.85 17.40
N PHE A 365 9.92 -18.98 16.45
CA PHE A 365 9.31 -17.68 16.67
C PHE A 365 7.94 -17.62 16.00
N VAL A 366 6.91 -17.21 16.73
CA VAL A 366 5.58 -16.95 16.17
C VAL A 366 5.21 -15.52 16.50
N PHE A 367 4.91 -14.73 15.48
CA PHE A 367 4.42 -13.36 15.62
C PHE A 367 3.09 -13.22 14.92
N TYR A 368 2.11 -12.65 15.61
CA TYR A 368 0.80 -12.32 15.06
C TYR A 368 0.46 -10.88 15.44
N SER A 369 0.14 -10.05 14.44
CA SER A 369 -0.50 -8.75 14.64
C SER A 369 -1.80 -8.72 13.85
N GLY A 370 -2.91 -8.41 14.53
CA GLY A 370 -4.26 -8.52 13.98
C GLY A 370 -5.34 -8.48 15.05
N HIS A 371 -6.56 -8.87 14.68
CA HIS A 371 -7.67 -8.98 15.63
C HIS A 371 -7.68 -10.33 16.32
N GLY A 372 -8.00 -10.32 17.60
CA GLY A 372 -8.50 -11.48 18.31
C GLY A 372 -10.00 -11.32 18.52
N ALA A 373 -10.72 -12.44 18.66
CA ALA A 373 -12.12 -12.41 19.04
C ALA A 373 -12.45 -13.62 19.91
N PRO A 374 -13.26 -13.44 20.97
CA PRO A 374 -13.82 -14.54 21.72
C PRO A 374 -15.07 -15.05 21.02
N ASP A 375 -15.31 -16.36 21.07
CA ASP A 375 -16.64 -16.90 20.82
C ASP A 375 -17.58 -16.47 21.97
N PRO A 376 -18.73 -15.84 21.69
CA PRO A 376 -19.62 -15.31 22.73
C PRO A 376 -20.17 -16.37 23.70
N GLU A 377 -20.34 -17.61 23.23
CA GLU A 377 -20.93 -18.71 24.01
C GLU A 377 -19.87 -19.42 24.87
N THR A 378 -18.78 -19.86 24.24
CA THR A 378 -17.76 -20.70 24.88
C THR A 378 -16.62 -19.89 25.49
N ARG A 379 -16.52 -18.59 25.14
CA ARG A 379 -15.41 -17.69 25.52
C ARG A 379 -14.05 -18.15 25.01
N THR A 380 -14.01 -19.09 24.06
CA THR A 380 -12.78 -19.52 23.40
C THR A 380 -12.20 -18.37 22.59
N ALA A 381 -10.91 -18.07 22.73
CA ALA A 381 -10.25 -17.07 21.90
C ALA A 381 -9.84 -17.61 20.54
N TYR A 382 -9.98 -16.76 19.53
CA TYR A 382 -9.58 -17.03 18.15
C TYR A 382 -8.68 -15.91 17.65
N LEU A 383 -7.66 -16.28 16.87
CA LEU A 383 -7.06 -15.37 15.90
C LEU A 383 -8.08 -15.17 14.78
N VAL A 384 -8.29 -13.94 14.35
CA VAL A 384 -9.24 -13.62 13.28
C VAL A 384 -8.50 -13.65 11.93
N PRO A 385 -8.82 -14.58 11.01
CA PRO A 385 -8.22 -14.60 9.67
C PRO A 385 -8.80 -13.51 8.76
N TYR A 386 -8.16 -13.27 7.61
CA TYR A 386 -8.60 -12.30 6.60
C TYR A 386 -10.05 -12.54 6.13
N ASP A 387 -10.44 -13.80 5.97
CA ASP A 387 -11.72 -14.25 5.46
C ASP A 387 -12.77 -14.54 6.55
N ALA A 388 -12.52 -14.10 7.79
CA ALA A 388 -13.43 -14.29 8.90
C ALA A 388 -14.74 -13.50 8.75
N ASP A 389 -15.80 -14.08 9.29
CA ASP A 389 -17.03 -13.39 9.66
C ASP A 389 -17.12 -13.38 11.19
N PRO A 390 -17.16 -12.20 11.85
CA PRO A 390 -17.14 -12.12 13.30
C PRO A 390 -18.33 -12.84 13.95
N ASN A 391 -19.48 -12.95 13.27
CA ASN A 391 -20.67 -13.64 13.80
C ASN A 391 -20.51 -15.16 13.83
N TYR A 392 -19.55 -15.71 13.09
CA TYR A 392 -19.30 -17.15 12.98
C TYR A 392 -17.87 -17.50 13.40
N ILE A 393 -17.27 -16.72 14.31
CA ILE A 393 -15.87 -16.86 14.71
C ILE A 393 -15.51 -18.27 15.18
N ARG A 394 -16.45 -18.99 15.80
CA ARG A 394 -16.26 -20.39 16.20
C ARG A 394 -15.93 -21.33 15.04
N ILE A 395 -16.45 -21.02 13.85
CA ILE A 395 -16.32 -21.84 12.64
C ILE A 395 -15.14 -21.36 11.79
N ASN A 396 -15.01 -20.05 11.60
CA ASN A 396 -14.07 -19.46 10.64
C ASN A 396 -12.82 -18.81 11.30
N GLY A 397 -12.78 -18.68 12.63
CA GLY A 397 -11.60 -18.27 13.37
C GLY A 397 -10.59 -19.40 13.54
N TYR A 398 -9.33 -19.06 13.82
CA TYR A 398 -8.31 -20.04 14.20
C TYR A 398 -8.17 -20.08 15.73
N PRO A 399 -8.57 -21.17 16.43
CA PRO A 399 -8.58 -21.19 17.89
C PRO A 399 -7.18 -21.01 18.48
N LEU A 400 -7.06 -20.12 19.46
CA LEU A 400 -5.79 -19.86 20.14
C LEU A 400 -5.32 -21.07 20.96
N SER A 401 -6.25 -21.80 21.56
CA SER A 401 -5.96 -23.08 22.23
C SER A 401 -5.39 -24.13 21.28
N LEU A 402 -5.90 -24.18 20.04
CA LEU A 402 -5.37 -25.07 18.99
C LEU A 402 -3.96 -24.64 18.56
N LEU A 403 -3.67 -23.33 18.49
CA LEU A 403 -2.31 -22.86 18.25
C LEU A 403 -1.35 -23.45 19.28
N TYR A 404 -1.65 -23.30 20.58
CA TYR A 404 -0.77 -23.77 21.64
C TYR A 404 -0.62 -25.29 21.67
N ASP A 405 -1.72 -26.03 21.47
CA ASP A 405 -1.70 -27.48 21.38
C ASP A 405 -0.78 -27.96 20.24
N ASN A 406 -0.95 -27.39 19.05
CA ASN A 406 -0.10 -27.72 17.91
C ASN A 406 1.38 -27.32 18.13
N LEU A 407 1.64 -26.17 18.75
CA LEU A 407 3.00 -25.77 19.12
C LEU A 407 3.63 -26.71 20.17
N SER A 408 2.84 -27.32 21.04
CA SER A 408 3.32 -28.29 22.03
C SER A 408 3.89 -29.56 21.37
N HIS A 409 3.34 -29.95 20.22
CA HIS A 409 3.82 -31.08 19.43
C HIS A 409 5.10 -30.81 18.65
N ILE A 410 5.51 -29.54 18.49
CA ILE A 410 6.71 -29.17 17.77
C ILE A 410 7.95 -29.46 18.64
N PRO A 411 8.89 -30.32 18.19
CA PRO A 411 10.06 -30.70 18.98
C PRO A 411 11.16 -29.63 18.93
N ALA A 412 10.83 -28.36 19.13
CA ALA A 412 11.79 -27.25 19.15
C ALA A 412 12.67 -27.25 20.41
N ARG A 413 13.80 -26.55 20.34
CA ARG A 413 14.64 -26.23 21.49
C ARG A 413 13.93 -25.25 22.43
N ARG A 414 13.41 -24.16 21.85
CA ARG A 414 12.65 -23.09 22.52
C ARG A 414 11.59 -22.54 21.57
N LYS A 415 10.49 -22.04 22.11
CA LYS A 415 9.38 -21.43 21.35
C LYS A 415 9.04 -20.07 21.97
N PHE A 416 8.98 -19.04 21.14
CA PHE A 416 8.59 -17.69 21.53
C PHE A 416 7.38 -17.27 20.70
N VAL A 417 6.30 -16.89 21.37
CA VAL A 417 5.04 -16.47 20.73
C VAL A 417 4.74 -15.04 21.15
N PHE A 418 4.49 -14.16 20.18
CA PHE A 418 4.18 -12.75 20.39
C PHE A 418 2.86 -12.43 19.71
N LEU A 419 1.86 -12.04 20.49
CA LEU A 419 0.50 -11.80 20.03
C LEU A 419 0.13 -10.34 20.27
N ASP A 420 0.19 -9.52 19.22
CA ASP A 420 -0.33 -8.15 19.21
C ASP A 420 -1.79 -8.14 18.74
N ALA A 421 -2.68 -8.59 19.64
CA ALA A 421 -4.10 -8.72 19.39
C ALA A 421 -4.91 -8.54 20.68
N CYS A 422 -6.12 -7.99 20.56
CA CYS A 422 -7.10 -7.96 21.65
C CYS A 422 -7.97 -9.22 21.56
N PHE A 423 -8.01 -10.06 22.60
CA PHE A 423 -8.89 -11.24 22.62
C PHE A 423 -10.23 -10.99 23.33
N SER A 424 -10.44 -9.76 23.80
CA SER A 424 -11.67 -9.29 24.44
C SER A 424 -12.82 -9.03 23.46
N GLY A 425 -12.58 -9.09 22.15
CA GLY A 425 -13.57 -8.74 21.12
C GLY A 425 -13.80 -7.23 20.98
N THR A 426 -13.05 -6.42 21.74
CA THR A 426 -13.06 -4.96 21.64
C THR A 426 -11.85 -4.48 20.85
N THR A 427 -12.06 -3.48 19.98
CA THR A 427 -11.00 -2.87 19.16
C THR A 427 -10.91 -1.38 19.41
N GLU A 428 -9.84 -0.73 18.92
CA GLU A 428 -9.76 0.73 18.90
C GLU A 428 -10.94 1.42 18.21
N ARG A 429 -11.60 0.75 17.26
CA ARG A 429 -12.73 1.30 16.50
C ARG A 429 -14.09 0.79 16.99
N GLY A 430 -14.16 0.23 18.19
CA GLY A 430 -15.37 -0.32 18.80
C GLY A 430 -15.38 -1.85 18.86
N MET A 431 -16.51 -2.45 19.22
CA MET A 431 -16.64 -3.91 19.31
C MET A 431 -16.59 -4.56 17.92
N LEU A 432 -15.89 -5.70 17.82
CA LEU A 432 -15.92 -6.55 16.61
C LEU A 432 -17.30 -7.17 16.41
N LEU A 433 -17.98 -7.49 17.51
CA LEU A 433 -19.35 -8.01 17.55
C LEU A 433 -20.29 -6.85 17.90
N ARG A 434 -20.92 -6.24 16.89
CA ARG A 434 -21.70 -5.00 17.06
C ARG A 434 -23.08 -5.22 17.72
N ASP A 435 -23.61 -6.44 17.70
CA ASP A 435 -24.96 -6.77 18.15
C ASP A 435 -25.02 -7.49 19.51
N ILE A 436 -23.92 -7.53 20.25
CA ILE A 436 -23.83 -8.23 21.54
C ILE A 436 -23.45 -7.23 22.63
N SER A 437 -24.45 -6.52 23.15
CA SER A 437 -24.28 -5.61 24.28
C SER A 437 -23.95 -6.39 25.57
N GLY A 438 -22.82 -6.09 26.22
CA GLY A 438 -22.63 -6.35 27.65
C GLY A 438 -21.84 -7.59 28.08
N ILE A 439 -21.06 -8.24 27.21
CA ILE A 439 -20.16 -9.30 27.67
C ILE A 439 -18.88 -8.67 28.24
N MET A 440 -18.78 -8.58 29.56
CA MET A 440 -17.48 -8.51 30.24
C MET A 440 -16.78 -9.83 29.96
N VAL A 441 -15.74 -9.81 29.13
CA VAL A 441 -14.99 -11.01 28.76
C VAL A 441 -14.03 -11.31 29.90
N GLU A 442 -14.31 -12.38 30.66
CA GLU A 442 -13.34 -12.91 31.62
C GLU A 442 -12.04 -13.29 30.88
N PRO A 443 -10.87 -13.18 31.54
CA PRO A 443 -9.59 -13.51 30.92
C PRO A 443 -9.64 -14.89 30.28
N VAL A 444 -9.32 -14.95 28.99
CA VAL A 444 -9.21 -16.21 28.26
C VAL A 444 -8.15 -17.06 28.94
N GLU A 445 -8.53 -18.25 29.40
CA GLU A 445 -7.57 -19.26 29.80
C GLU A 445 -6.73 -19.64 28.57
N VAL A 446 -5.55 -19.03 28.49
CA VAL A 446 -4.46 -19.50 27.64
C VAL A 446 -4.21 -20.94 28.06
N GLY A 447 -4.49 -21.89 27.16
CA GLY A 447 -4.33 -23.32 27.42
C GLY A 447 -2.92 -23.66 27.92
N ARG A 448 -2.73 -24.89 28.40
CA ARG A 448 -1.43 -25.35 28.89
C ARG A 448 -0.34 -25.13 27.83
N ILE A 449 0.58 -24.22 28.13
CA ILE A 449 1.81 -24.05 27.36
C ILE A 449 2.87 -25.00 27.93
N ASP A 450 3.66 -25.63 27.06
CA ASP A 450 4.75 -26.50 27.51
C ASP A 450 5.93 -25.69 28.06
N GLU A 451 6.82 -26.34 28.82
CA GLU A 451 7.94 -25.71 29.53
C GLU A 451 8.96 -25.00 28.61
N ARG A 452 8.94 -25.30 27.31
CA ARG A 452 9.84 -24.71 26.31
C ARG A 452 9.21 -23.52 25.58
N THR A 453 7.99 -23.13 25.94
CA THR A 453 7.24 -22.06 25.29
C THR A 453 7.12 -20.85 26.21
N VAL A 454 7.42 -19.67 25.67
CA VAL A 454 7.12 -18.38 26.28
C VAL A 454 6.15 -17.63 25.36
N VAL A 455 5.08 -17.10 25.93
CA VAL A 455 4.04 -16.36 25.21
C VAL A 455 3.96 -14.95 25.77
N PHE A 456 4.01 -13.94 24.89
CA PHE A 456 3.73 -12.55 25.18
C PHE A 456 2.42 -12.15 24.48
N THR A 457 1.55 -11.46 25.20
CA THR A 457 0.29 -10.93 24.68
C THR A 457 0.23 -9.43 24.94
N ALA A 458 -0.32 -8.67 23.99
CA ALA A 458 -0.33 -7.20 24.07
C ALA A 458 -1.26 -6.61 25.13
N ALA A 459 -2.29 -7.35 25.54
CA ALA A 459 -3.32 -6.88 26.46
C ALA A 459 -3.87 -8.05 27.29
N SER A 460 -4.27 -7.76 28.53
CA SER A 460 -4.85 -8.72 29.47
C SER A 460 -6.38 -8.65 29.44
N GLY A 461 -7.05 -9.77 29.72
CA GLY A 461 -8.50 -9.78 29.95
C GLY A 461 -9.34 -9.09 28.87
N ASP A 462 -10.07 -8.06 29.29
CA ASP A 462 -10.98 -7.24 28.48
C ASP A 462 -10.32 -6.00 27.84
N GLU A 463 -9.02 -5.81 28.05
CA GLU A 463 -8.30 -4.62 27.59
C GLU A 463 -8.08 -4.57 26.07
N VAL A 464 -7.83 -3.36 25.57
CA VAL A 464 -7.66 -3.08 24.14
C VAL A 464 -6.19 -2.78 23.83
N ALA A 465 -5.61 -3.56 22.93
CA ALA A 465 -4.31 -3.29 22.31
C ALA A 465 -4.35 -1.97 21.53
N THR A 466 -3.42 -1.08 21.87
CA THR A 466 -3.39 0.30 21.39
C THR A 466 -2.50 0.48 20.17
N TRP A 467 -2.89 1.37 19.27
CA TRP A 467 -2.03 1.86 18.20
C TRP A 467 -1.25 3.10 18.66
N TYR A 468 0.06 3.10 18.41
CA TYR A 468 0.90 4.26 18.63
C TYR A 468 1.04 5.03 17.32
N GLU A 469 0.05 5.87 17.00
CA GLU A 469 -0.07 6.60 15.72
C GLU A 469 1.20 7.35 15.29
N GLU A 470 1.86 8.05 16.23
CA GLU A 470 3.11 8.79 15.96
C GLU A 470 4.26 7.85 15.55
N LYS A 471 4.29 6.65 16.12
CA LYS A 471 5.28 5.61 15.85
C LYS A 471 4.81 4.62 14.79
N ARG A 472 3.55 4.71 14.36
CA ARG A 472 2.95 3.91 13.30
C ARG A 472 3.19 2.39 13.48
N HIS A 473 3.00 1.92 14.71
CA HIS A 473 3.07 0.52 15.15
C HIS A 473 1.96 0.23 16.15
N GLY A 474 1.67 -1.05 16.40
CA GLY A 474 1.03 -1.45 17.65
C GLY A 474 1.88 -0.99 18.84
N LEU A 475 1.25 -0.49 19.90
CA LEU A 475 1.93 0.04 21.09
C LEU A 475 2.79 -1.03 21.76
N PHE A 476 2.25 -2.25 21.86
CA PHE A 476 3.00 -3.41 22.32
C PHE A 476 4.17 -3.70 21.39
N THR A 477 3.94 -3.82 20.08
CA THR A 477 5.02 -4.09 19.11
C THR A 477 6.12 -3.03 19.18
N TYR A 478 5.78 -1.74 19.25
CA TYR A 478 6.76 -0.66 19.35
C TYR A 478 7.69 -0.83 20.55
N PHE A 479 7.13 -1.00 21.76
CA PHE A 479 7.93 -1.18 22.96
C PHE A 479 8.65 -2.53 22.98
N PHE A 480 8.06 -3.58 22.43
CA PHE A 480 8.73 -4.86 22.26
C PHE A 480 10.01 -4.72 21.42
N LEU A 481 9.92 -4.10 20.24
CA LEU A 481 11.07 -3.86 19.38
C LEU A 481 12.09 -2.95 20.06
N LYS A 482 11.66 -1.93 20.80
CA LYS A 482 12.53 -1.04 21.58
C LYS A 482 13.29 -1.79 22.69
N GLY A 483 12.62 -2.74 23.35
CA GLY A 483 13.24 -3.68 24.28
C GLY A 483 14.32 -4.52 23.59
N LEU A 484 14.04 -5.05 22.39
CA LEU A 484 15.04 -5.76 21.57
C LEU A 484 16.23 -4.89 21.14
N LYS A 485 16.08 -3.55 21.10
CA LYS A 485 17.19 -2.61 20.89
C LYS A 485 18.05 -2.35 22.12
N GLY A 486 17.60 -2.73 23.32
CA GLY A 486 18.41 -2.76 24.53
C GLY A 486 17.83 -2.09 25.73
N GLU A 487 16.67 -1.44 25.59
CA GLU A 487 16.04 -0.77 26.73
C GLU A 487 15.49 -1.74 27.77
N ALA A 488 15.26 -2.99 27.37
CA ALA A 488 14.81 -4.04 28.28
C ALA A 488 15.97 -4.80 28.96
N ASP A 489 17.24 -4.54 28.62
CA ASP A 489 18.40 -5.18 29.28
C ASP A 489 18.68 -4.47 30.61
N SER A 490 17.88 -4.81 31.62
CA SER A 490 17.85 -4.09 32.91
C SER A 490 19.13 -4.22 33.73
N ASN A 491 19.85 -5.34 33.56
CA ASN A 491 21.08 -5.63 34.31
C ASN A 491 22.36 -5.32 33.49
N GLY A 492 22.24 -5.02 32.19
CA GLY A 492 23.35 -4.67 31.31
C GLY A 492 24.31 -5.81 31.03
N ASP A 493 23.88 -7.06 31.19
CA ASP A 493 24.72 -8.24 30.98
C ASP A 493 24.79 -8.67 29.49
N GLY A 494 23.97 -8.05 28.63
CA GLY A 494 23.89 -8.34 27.20
C GLY A 494 23.00 -9.54 26.86
N ARG A 495 22.28 -10.12 27.84
CA ARG A 495 21.35 -11.24 27.69
C ARG A 495 19.95 -10.82 28.06
N LEU A 496 19.14 -10.54 27.05
CA LEU A 496 17.73 -10.23 27.25
C LEU A 496 16.95 -11.51 27.58
N THR A 497 16.53 -11.64 28.84
CA THR A 497 15.62 -12.71 29.28
C THR A 497 14.16 -12.36 29.02
N ALA A 498 13.30 -13.39 29.00
CA ALA A 498 11.85 -13.20 28.92
C ALA A 498 11.31 -12.37 30.10
N GLY A 499 11.87 -12.55 31.30
CA GLY A 499 11.48 -11.81 32.50
C GLY A 499 11.84 -10.32 32.44
N GLU A 500 13.01 -9.99 31.91
CA GLU A 500 13.42 -8.59 31.73
C GLU A 500 12.56 -7.87 30.69
N LEU A 501 12.32 -8.53 29.55
CA LEU A 501 11.41 -8.00 28.54
C LEU A 501 9.99 -7.84 29.09
N ALA A 502 9.51 -8.80 29.89
CA ALA A 502 8.22 -8.72 30.55
C ALA A 502 8.14 -7.52 31.51
N GLY A 503 9.18 -7.30 32.32
CA GLY A 503 9.28 -6.16 33.24
C GLY A 503 9.22 -4.83 32.48
N TYR A 504 10.05 -4.67 31.46
CA TYR A 504 10.08 -3.47 30.61
C TYR A 504 8.72 -3.18 29.96
N LEU A 505 8.08 -4.20 29.37
CA LEU A 505 6.77 -4.04 28.73
C LEU A 505 5.67 -3.68 29.74
N LYS A 506 5.73 -4.23 30.96
CA LYS A 506 4.78 -3.94 32.03
C LYS A 506 4.91 -2.51 32.55
N ASP A 507 6.09 -1.89 32.42
CA ASP A 507 6.30 -0.51 32.84
C ASP A 507 5.90 0.49 31.72
N GLU A 508 6.35 0.25 30.49
CA GLU A 508 6.19 1.21 29.39
C GLU A 508 4.79 1.20 28.76
N VAL A 509 4.22 0.02 28.51
CA VAL A 509 2.96 -0.11 27.74
C VAL A 509 1.77 0.50 28.50
N PRO A 510 1.51 0.19 29.79
CA PRO A 510 0.39 0.80 30.51
C PRO A 510 0.54 2.31 30.66
N TYR A 511 1.76 2.79 30.93
CA TYR A 511 2.04 4.22 31.05
C TYR A 511 1.70 4.96 29.74
N MET A 512 2.15 4.43 28.61
CA MET A 512 1.89 5.06 27.32
C MET A 512 0.46 4.88 26.83
N ALA A 513 -0.20 3.76 27.13
CA ALA A 513 -1.61 3.56 26.83
C ALA A 513 -2.48 4.63 27.52
N ARG A 514 -2.21 4.89 28.81
CA ARG A 514 -2.86 5.97 29.57
C ARG A 514 -2.58 7.33 28.95
N ARG A 515 -1.33 7.61 28.59
CA ARG A 515 -0.92 8.91 28.04
C ARG A 515 -1.50 9.20 26.65
N LEU A 516 -1.60 8.18 25.79
CA LEU A 516 -2.04 8.32 24.41
C LEU A 516 -3.57 8.28 24.26
N LYS A 517 -4.25 7.43 25.03
CA LYS A 517 -5.67 7.12 24.84
C LYS A 517 -6.50 7.17 26.12
N GLY A 518 -5.90 7.42 27.28
CA GLY A 518 -6.62 7.48 28.56
C GLY A 518 -7.18 6.12 29.02
N ARG A 519 -6.58 5.01 28.61
CA ARG A 519 -7.03 3.65 28.95
C ARG A 519 -5.89 2.78 29.46
N GLU A 520 -6.24 1.68 30.12
CA GLU A 520 -5.30 0.66 30.53
C GLU A 520 -5.02 -0.34 29.41
N GLN A 521 -3.79 -0.85 29.39
CA GLN A 521 -3.33 -1.95 28.56
C GLN A 521 -2.12 -2.58 29.25
N HIS A 522 -2.28 -3.81 29.72
CA HIS A 522 -1.27 -4.56 30.44
C HIS A 522 -0.86 -5.78 29.63
N PRO A 523 0.37 -5.82 29.10
CA PRO A 523 0.89 -7.03 28.47
C PRO A 523 1.01 -8.19 29.47
N GLU A 524 0.64 -9.41 29.05
CA GLU A 524 0.90 -10.61 29.85
C GLU A 524 2.00 -11.47 29.25
N VAL A 525 2.74 -12.15 30.14
CA VAL A 525 3.76 -13.11 29.77
C VAL A 525 3.52 -14.42 30.50
N LYS A 526 3.55 -15.54 29.78
CA LYS A 526 3.40 -16.90 30.32
C LYS A 526 4.57 -17.77 29.88
N GLY A 527 5.05 -18.65 30.76
CA GLY A 527 6.14 -19.60 30.49
C GLY A 527 7.36 -19.36 31.38
N ASN A 528 8.52 -19.86 30.96
CA ASN A 528 9.77 -19.72 31.71
C ASN A 528 10.40 -18.33 31.54
N LEU A 529 10.23 -17.46 32.55
CA LEU A 529 10.78 -16.09 32.55
C LEU A 529 12.32 -16.04 32.55
N GLY A 530 13.01 -17.10 32.97
CA GLY A 530 14.47 -17.20 32.89
C GLY A 530 14.99 -17.54 31.49
N MET A 531 14.10 -17.81 30.52
CA MET A 531 14.52 -18.15 29.16
C MET A 531 15.14 -16.93 28.47
N VAL A 532 16.40 -17.07 28.04
CA VAL A 532 17.09 -16.04 27.25
C VAL A 532 16.49 -15.98 25.85
N LEU A 533 15.95 -14.82 25.49
CA LEU A 533 15.39 -14.54 24.17
C LEU A 533 16.51 -14.15 23.20
N LEU A 534 17.38 -13.23 23.62
CA LEU A 534 18.44 -12.66 22.79
C LEU A 534 19.72 -12.49 23.61
N GLU A 535 20.85 -12.93 23.05
CA GLU A 535 22.19 -12.69 23.63
C GLU A 535 23.01 -11.90 22.62
N ARG A 536 23.51 -10.74 23.04
CA ARG A 536 24.36 -9.87 22.22
C ARG A 536 25.81 -10.24 22.48
N LYS A 537 26.55 -10.58 21.41
CA LYS A 537 28.00 -10.71 21.51
C LYS A 537 28.60 -9.33 21.72
N ARG A 538 29.48 -9.21 22.74
CA ARG A 538 30.28 -8.01 22.99
C ARG A 538 31.31 -7.78 21.90
#